data_AF-A0A7S0FJV2-F1
#
_entry.id   AF-A0A7S0FJV2-F1
#
_cell.length_a   1.000
_cell.length_b   1.000
_cell.length_c   1.000
_cell.angle_alpha   90.00
_cell.angle_beta   90.00
_cell.angle_gamma   90.00
#
_symmetry.space_group_name_H-M   'P 1'
#
loop_
_entity.id
_entity.type
_entity.pdbx_description
1 polymer ?
#
loop_
_entity_poly.entity_id
_entity_poly.type
_entity_poly.pdbx_seq_one_letter_code
_entity_poly.pdbx_strand_id
1 'polypeptide(L)'
;AKVSASIRRDFRAVAHKWACENKHIDLDEATIHVRCGDIIQSRGWTEYGFIPYRAYSRILQQTTRSIGIITSSFDRDECRSNDCAHIDKCKVLIMDLQSFLQETYPHAKVSIRNEPEETLVSAFSRMTLSMRSVCSPSTFCLYPTIATVGEGYFARSDLYPFVSEIAAQPDSNLRVIEEDFLSIQQMYELNLTSTEALIGWLRRTSSEK
;
A
#
# COMPACT_ATOMS: atom_id res chain seq x y z
N ALA A 1 10.85 11.52 -17.53
CA ALA A 1 11.27 10.57 -18.59
C ALA A 1 12.54 9.77 -18.23
N LYS A 2 13.75 10.37 -18.19
CA LYS A 2 14.99 9.57 -17.97
C LYS A 2 15.10 8.94 -16.57
N VAL A 3 14.68 9.65 -15.52
CA VAL A 3 14.79 9.19 -14.13
C VAL A 3 13.86 8.00 -13.85
N SER A 4 12.60 8.05 -14.30
CA SER A 4 11.64 6.95 -14.15
C SER A 4 12.09 5.69 -14.89
N ALA A 5 12.66 5.82 -16.09
CA ALA A 5 13.19 4.68 -16.84
C ALA A 5 14.35 3.97 -16.12
N SER A 6 15.31 4.73 -15.56
CA SER A 6 16.41 4.13 -14.78
C SER A 6 15.91 3.43 -13.52
N ILE A 7 15.03 4.10 -12.75
CA ILE A 7 14.42 3.52 -11.54
C ILE A 7 13.76 2.19 -11.86
N ARG A 8 12.92 2.14 -12.90
CA ARG A 8 12.24 0.90 -13.33
C ARG A 8 13.24 -0.20 -13.66
N ARG A 9 14.27 0.11 -14.45
CA ARG A 9 15.29 -0.88 -14.83
C ARG A 9 16.01 -1.44 -13.60
N ASP A 10 16.48 -0.57 -12.72
CA ASP A 10 17.35 -0.95 -11.62
C ASP A 10 16.57 -1.73 -10.54
N PHE A 11 15.37 -1.27 -10.17
CA PHE A 11 14.50 -2.01 -9.24
C PHE A 11 14.05 -3.36 -9.81
N ARG A 12 13.65 -3.42 -11.09
CA ARG A 12 13.25 -4.69 -11.72
C ARG A 12 14.41 -5.67 -11.77
N ALA A 13 15.63 -5.21 -12.07
CA ALA A 13 16.81 -6.07 -12.08
C ALA A 13 17.07 -6.70 -10.69
N VAL A 14 17.00 -5.90 -9.64
CA VAL A 14 17.13 -6.38 -8.25
C VAL A 14 16.00 -7.36 -7.90
N ALA A 15 14.75 -7.01 -8.22
CA ALA A 15 13.59 -7.84 -7.91
C ALA A 15 13.63 -9.19 -8.65
N HIS A 16 14.00 -9.19 -9.94
CA HIS A 16 14.17 -10.42 -10.71
C HIS A 16 15.29 -11.29 -10.15
N LYS A 17 16.44 -10.70 -9.80
CA LYS A 17 17.52 -11.44 -9.16
C LYS A 17 17.05 -12.09 -7.86
N TRP A 18 16.40 -11.32 -6.99
CA TRP A 18 15.85 -11.83 -5.73
C TRP A 18 14.84 -12.97 -5.97
N ALA A 19 13.93 -12.84 -6.93
CA ALA A 19 12.97 -13.89 -7.24
C ALA A 19 13.62 -15.17 -7.78
N CYS A 20 14.69 -15.04 -8.57
CA CYS A 20 15.48 -16.19 -9.05
C CYS A 20 16.18 -16.94 -7.91
N GLU A 21 16.64 -16.21 -6.88
CA GLU A 21 17.32 -16.76 -5.70
C GLU A 21 16.31 -17.33 -4.68
N ASN A 22 15.06 -16.83 -4.66
CA ASN A 22 14.04 -17.16 -3.67
C ASN A 22 12.79 -17.82 -4.28
N LYS A 23 12.98 -18.84 -5.11
CA LYS A 23 11.89 -19.54 -5.84
C LYS A 23 10.79 -20.16 -4.96
N HIS A 24 11.06 -20.31 -3.66
CA HIS A 24 10.11 -20.86 -2.70
C HIS A 24 9.12 -19.81 -2.18
N ILE A 25 9.35 -18.51 -2.46
CA ILE A 25 8.49 -17.42 -2.00
C ILE A 25 7.40 -17.15 -3.05
N ASP A 26 6.15 -17.27 -2.63
CA ASP A 26 4.99 -16.93 -3.44
C ASP A 26 4.97 -15.42 -3.73
N LEU A 27 4.97 -15.05 -5.02
CA LEU A 27 4.67 -13.69 -5.47
C LEU A 27 3.16 -13.50 -5.63
N ASP A 28 2.68 -12.32 -5.24
CA ASP A 28 1.27 -11.97 -5.37
C ASP A 28 0.99 -11.30 -6.72
N GLU A 29 -0.17 -11.60 -7.31
CA GLU A 29 -0.62 -10.96 -8.55
C GLU A 29 -0.86 -9.46 -8.32
N ALA A 30 -1.42 -9.11 -7.17
CA ALA A 30 -1.54 -7.74 -6.70
C ALA A 30 -0.89 -7.54 -5.33
N THR A 31 -0.33 -6.36 -5.11
CA THR A 31 0.28 -5.97 -3.84
C THR A 31 -0.27 -4.65 -3.36
N ILE A 32 -0.55 -4.53 -2.07
CA ILE A 32 -1.01 -3.30 -1.43
C ILE A 32 -0.03 -2.99 -0.31
N HIS A 33 0.65 -1.86 -0.37
CA HIS A 33 1.39 -1.34 0.77
C HIS A 33 0.48 -0.45 1.62
N VAL A 34 0.41 -0.74 2.91
CA VAL A 34 -0.29 0.08 3.90
C VAL A 34 0.69 0.51 4.99
N ARG A 35 0.91 1.82 5.10
CA ARG A 35 1.54 2.40 6.30
C ARG A 35 0.49 2.47 7.39
N CYS A 36 0.85 2.15 8.63
CA CYS A 36 -0.14 2.16 9.71
C CYS A 36 0.40 2.70 11.04
N GLY A 37 1.57 2.24 11.51
CA GLY A 37 2.03 2.47 12.89
C GLY A 37 2.00 3.93 13.34
N ASP A 38 2.91 4.72 12.81
CA ASP A 38 3.08 6.13 13.16
C ASP A 38 1.99 7.06 12.63
N ILE A 39 1.13 6.63 11.70
CA ILE A 39 0.09 7.49 11.13
C ILE A 39 -1.18 7.57 11.97
N ILE A 40 -1.40 6.64 12.93
CA ILE A 40 -2.65 6.63 13.72
C ILE A 40 -2.74 7.77 14.74
N GLN A 41 -1.63 8.39 15.15
CA GLN A 41 -1.65 9.49 16.15
C GLN A 41 -0.72 10.67 15.85
N SER A 42 -0.07 10.69 14.69
CA SER A 42 0.77 11.84 14.30
C SER A 42 -0.10 13.06 14.01
N ARG A 43 -0.09 14.06 14.88
CA ARG A 43 -0.85 15.31 14.68
C ARG A 43 -0.18 16.20 13.63
N GLY A 44 -0.98 16.72 12.71
CA GLY A 44 -0.56 17.78 11.78
C GLY A 44 0.10 17.30 10.49
N TRP A 45 0.23 15.98 10.27
CA TRP A 45 0.69 15.43 9.01
C TRP A 45 -0.49 15.38 8.02
N THR A 46 -0.31 16.02 6.88
CA THR A 46 -1.31 16.09 5.79
C THR A 46 -0.95 15.17 4.64
N GLU A 47 0.31 14.77 4.56
CA GLU A 47 0.90 14.02 3.47
C GLU A 47 0.79 12.50 3.64
N TYR A 48 0.31 12.03 4.81
CA TYR A 48 0.11 10.62 5.12
C TYR A 48 -1.34 10.31 5.48
N GLY A 49 -1.76 9.07 5.24
CA GLY A 49 -3.09 8.61 5.62
C GLY A 49 -3.50 7.30 4.94
N PHE A 50 -4.80 7.03 4.97
CA PHE A 50 -5.37 5.74 4.54
C PHE A 50 -6.19 5.87 3.26
N ILE A 51 -6.00 4.94 2.33
CA ILE A 51 -6.82 4.83 1.13
C ILE A 51 -8.18 4.22 1.51
N PRO A 52 -9.33 4.81 1.09
CA PRO A 52 -10.64 4.20 1.35
C PRO A 52 -10.78 2.87 0.61
N TYR A 53 -11.46 1.89 1.21
CA TYR A 53 -11.46 0.51 0.72
C TYR A 53 -12.05 0.35 -0.68
N ARG A 54 -13.01 1.21 -1.04
CA ARG A 54 -13.59 1.29 -2.39
C ARG A 54 -12.55 1.56 -3.49
N ALA A 55 -11.46 2.25 -3.20
CA ALA A 55 -10.42 2.51 -4.19
C ALA A 55 -9.73 1.20 -4.61
N TYR A 56 -9.47 0.28 -3.66
CA TYR A 56 -8.95 -1.05 -3.98
C TYR A 56 -9.91 -1.84 -4.87
N SER A 57 -11.22 -1.66 -4.69
CA SER A 57 -12.25 -2.31 -5.53
C SER A 57 -12.27 -1.81 -6.97
N ARG A 58 -11.85 -0.56 -7.21
CA ARG A 58 -11.77 0.03 -8.54
C ARG A 58 -10.45 -0.28 -9.24
N ILE A 59 -9.38 -0.43 -8.47
CA ILE A 59 -8.03 -0.68 -8.99
C ILE A 59 -7.81 -2.15 -9.31
N LEU A 60 -8.21 -3.05 -8.42
CA LEU A 60 -7.98 -4.49 -8.58
C LEU A 60 -9.02 -5.12 -9.52
N GLN A 61 -8.62 -6.20 -10.20
CA GLN A 61 -9.51 -6.91 -11.12
C GLN A 61 -10.26 -8.01 -10.39
N GLN A 62 -11.50 -8.27 -10.81
CA GLN A 62 -12.29 -9.40 -10.30
C GLN A 62 -11.63 -10.77 -10.53
N THR A 63 -10.72 -10.84 -11.50
CA THR A 63 -9.95 -12.05 -11.83
C THR A 63 -8.65 -12.19 -11.05
N THR A 64 -8.30 -11.23 -10.17
CA THR A 64 -7.05 -11.28 -9.39
C THR A 64 -7.04 -12.50 -8.49
N ARG A 65 -5.97 -13.31 -8.56
CA ARG A 65 -5.90 -14.61 -7.87
C ARG A 65 -5.18 -14.56 -6.52
N SER A 66 -4.30 -13.59 -6.32
CA SER A 66 -3.59 -13.40 -5.06
C SER A 66 -3.34 -11.92 -4.78
N ILE A 67 -3.54 -11.53 -3.52
CA ILE A 67 -3.37 -10.17 -3.02
C ILE A 67 -2.48 -10.21 -1.78
N GLY A 68 -1.31 -9.57 -1.86
CA GLY A 68 -0.39 -9.40 -0.74
C GLY A 68 -0.51 -8.03 -0.09
N ILE A 69 -0.85 -7.97 1.19
CA ILE A 69 -0.85 -6.73 1.98
C ILE A 69 0.49 -6.59 2.69
N ILE A 70 1.31 -5.63 2.25
CA ILE A 70 2.63 -5.33 2.81
C ILE A 70 2.46 -4.24 3.86
N THR A 71 2.88 -4.53 5.09
CA THR A 71 2.82 -3.62 6.24
C THR A 71 3.99 -3.93 7.18
N SER A 72 4.23 -3.06 8.17
CA SER A 72 5.19 -3.33 9.24
C SER A 72 4.79 -4.58 10.05
N SER A 73 5.78 -5.23 10.68
CA SER A 73 5.58 -6.35 11.61
C SER A 73 4.58 -5.97 12.72
N PHE A 74 3.78 -6.94 13.14
CA PHE A 74 2.93 -6.82 14.34
C PHE A 74 3.64 -7.30 15.60
N ASP A 75 4.90 -7.76 15.49
CA ASP A 75 5.70 -8.11 16.64
C ASP A 75 6.18 -6.84 17.35
N ARG A 76 6.01 -6.80 18.68
CA ARG A 76 6.49 -5.72 19.54
C ARG A 76 8.01 -5.72 19.68
N ASP A 77 8.66 -6.84 19.43
CA ASP A 77 10.12 -6.94 19.49
C ASP A 77 10.78 -6.51 18.17
N GLU A 78 9.99 -6.42 17.09
CA GLU A 78 10.45 -6.04 15.74
C GLU A 78 9.88 -4.70 15.26
N CYS A 79 9.06 -4.04 16.06
CA CYS A 79 8.50 -2.74 15.73
C CYS A 79 9.53 -1.62 15.88
N ARG A 80 9.41 -0.59 15.04
CA ARG A 80 10.10 0.67 15.29
C ARG A 80 9.53 1.31 16.56
N SER A 81 10.38 1.94 17.36
CA SER A 81 10.01 2.59 18.63
C SER A 81 8.73 3.42 18.58
N ASN A 82 8.50 4.13 17.46
CA ASN A 82 7.35 5.02 17.27
C ASN A 82 6.06 4.27 16.86
N ASP A 83 6.19 3.06 16.32
CA ASP A 83 5.06 2.24 15.87
C ASP A 83 4.54 1.31 16.99
N CYS A 84 5.40 0.95 17.95
CA CYS A 84 5.12 -0.05 18.99
C CYS A 84 3.90 0.27 19.85
N ALA A 85 3.61 1.56 20.09
CA ALA A 85 2.45 1.99 20.85
C ALA A 85 1.11 1.77 20.12
N HIS A 86 1.13 1.50 18.81
CA HIS A 86 -0.05 1.47 17.94
C HIS A 86 -0.22 0.18 17.16
N ILE A 87 0.64 -0.81 17.39
CA ILE A 87 0.58 -2.13 16.75
C ILE A 87 -0.80 -2.76 16.82
N ASP A 88 -1.45 -2.75 17.99
CA ASP A 88 -2.74 -3.43 18.15
C ASP A 88 -3.81 -2.79 17.26
N LYS A 89 -3.84 -1.46 17.19
CA LYS A 89 -4.76 -0.73 16.29
C LYS A 89 -4.44 -1.04 14.84
N CYS A 90 -3.16 -1.10 14.49
CA CYS A 90 -2.74 -1.44 13.15
C CYS A 90 -3.10 -2.85 12.73
N LYS A 91 -2.90 -3.81 13.62
CA LYS A 91 -3.31 -5.19 13.39
C LYS A 91 -4.80 -5.27 13.10
N VAL A 92 -5.63 -4.59 13.88
CA VAL A 92 -7.08 -4.54 13.65
C VAL A 92 -7.41 -3.93 12.29
N LEU A 93 -6.82 -2.78 11.92
CA LEU A 93 -7.07 -2.14 10.63
C LEU A 93 -6.64 -2.99 9.43
N ILE A 94 -5.49 -3.65 9.52
CA ILE A 94 -4.98 -4.50 8.44
C ILE A 94 -5.80 -5.78 8.32
N MET A 95 -6.22 -6.38 9.43
CA MET A 95 -7.13 -7.54 9.42
C MET A 95 -8.51 -7.18 8.86
N ASP A 96 -9.00 -5.96 9.15
CA ASP A 96 -10.25 -5.47 8.56
C ASP A 96 -10.15 -5.30 7.04
N LEU A 97 -9.05 -4.71 6.56
CA LEU A 97 -8.75 -4.59 5.13
C LEU A 97 -8.63 -5.97 4.47
N GLN A 98 -7.92 -6.92 5.11
CA GLN A 98 -7.82 -8.29 4.63
C GLN A 98 -9.20 -8.92 4.47
N SER A 99 -10.06 -8.77 5.48
CA SER A 99 -11.42 -9.31 5.48
C SER A 99 -12.25 -8.70 4.34
N PHE A 100 -12.22 -7.36 4.21
CA PHE A 100 -12.89 -6.66 3.11
C PHE A 100 -12.43 -7.14 1.73
N LEU A 101 -11.12 -7.30 1.53
CA LEU A 101 -10.58 -7.78 0.25
C LEU A 101 -10.98 -9.24 -0.01
N GLN A 102 -10.99 -10.09 1.02
CA GLN A 102 -11.41 -11.48 0.90
C GLN A 102 -12.90 -11.61 0.57
N GLU A 103 -13.75 -10.77 1.16
CA GLU A 103 -15.18 -10.65 0.85
C GLU A 103 -15.41 -10.17 -0.58
N THR A 104 -14.63 -9.16 -1.02
CA THR A 104 -14.75 -8.55 -2.35
C THR A 104 -14.21 -9.45 -3.46
N TYR A 105 -13.16 -10.23 -3.18
CA TYR A 105 -12.50 -11.12 -4.11
C TYR A 105 -12.49 -12.55 -3.56
N PRO A 106 -13.64 -13.25 -3.54
CA PRO A 106 -13.79 -14.55 -2.86
C PRO A 106 -12.92 -15.66 -3.44
N HIS A 107 -12.44 -15.50 -4.69
CA HIS A 107 -11.55 -16.45 -5.35
C HIS A 107 -10.06 -16.14 -5.13
N ALA A 108 -9.73 -14.94 -4.65
CA ALA A 108 -8.36 -14.53 -4.42
C ALA A 108 -7.86 -15.05 -3.07
N LYS A 109 -6.59 -15.47 -3.01
CA LYS A 109 -5.88 -15.65 -1.74
C LYS A 109 -5.40 -14.27 -1.24
N VAL A 110 -5.95 -13.79 -0.12
CA VAL A 110 -5.50 -12.54 0.51
C VAL A 110 -4.58 -12.83 1.69
N SER A 111 -3.32 -12.39 1.61
CA SER A 111 -2.28 -12.66 2.61
C SER A 111 -1.64 -11.39 3.12
N ILE A 112 -1.37 -11.32 4.43
CA ILE A 112 -0.55 -10.27 5.02
C ILE A 112 0.93 -10.69 4.87
N ARG A 113 1.78 -9.76 4.42
CA ARG A 113 3.20 -9.96 4.14
C ARG A 113 4.00 -9.14 5.15
N ASN A 114 4.07 -9.62 6.39
CA ASN A 114 4.77 -8.97 7.49
C ASN A 114 5.44 -9.96 8.46
N GLU A 115 5.77 -11.15 7.95
CA GLU A 115 6.51 -12.17 8.70
C GLU A 115 7.92 -11.67 9.05
N PRO A 116 8.57 -12.17 10.12
CA PRO A 116 9.93 -11.80 10.52
C PRO A 116 10.98 -11.92 9.40
N GLU A 117 10.82 -12.89 8.51
CA GLU A 117 11.72 -13.12 7.37
C GLU A 117 11.47 -12.16 6.19
N GLU A 118 10.41 -11.35 6.25
CA GLU A 118 10.07 -10.37 5.21
C GLU A 118 11.04 -9.17 5.27
N THR A 119 12.08 -9.24 4.46
CA THR A 119 13.07 -8.17 4.30
C THR A 119 12.55 -6.99 3.48
N LEU A 120 13.27 -5.86 3.53
CA LEU A 120 13.03 -4.73 2.62
C LEU A 120 13.09 -5.15 1.14
N VAL A 121 14.06 -5.99 0.78
CA VAL A 121 14.27 -6.45 -0.60
C VAL A 121 13.11 -7.33 -1.05
N SER A 122 12.60 -8.21 -0.19
CA SER A 122 11.45 -9.05 -0.52
C SER A 122 10.17 -8.21 -0.68
N ALA A 123 9.91 -7.27 0.22
CA ALA A 123 8.75 -6.38 0.11
C ALA A 123 8.80 -5.56 -1.18
N PHE A 124 9.95 -4.95 -1.50
CA PHE A 124 10.14 -4.22 -2.75
C PHE A 124 10.02 -5.12 -3.97
N SER A 125 10.51 -6.36 -3.91
CA SER A 125 10.43 -7.32 -5.01
C SER A 125 8.98 -7.74 -5.28
N ARG A 126 8.18 -8.01 -4.24
CA ARG A 126 6.75 -8.29 -4.37
C ARG A 126 6.02 -7.16 -5.10
N MET A 127 6.24 -5.92 -4.66
CA MET A 127 5.63 -4.74 -5.28
C MET A 127 6.10 -4.49 -6.72
N THR A 128 7.38 -4.77 -6.99
CA THR A 128 7.97 -4.57 -8.31
C THR A 128 7.50 -5.64 -9.30
N LEU A 129 7.29 -6.88 -8.86
CA LEU A 129 6.95 -8.00 -9.73
C LEU A 129 5.44 -8.27 -9.84
N SER A 130 4.60 -7.54 -9.10
CA SER A 130 3.15 -7.67 -9.20
C SER A 130 2.60 -7.09 -10.50
N MET A 131 1.41 -7.55 -10.90
CA MET A 131 0.65 -6.99 -12.02
C MET A 131 -0.05 -5.69 -11.61
N ARG A 132 -0.37 -5.54 -10.32
CA ARG A 132 -0.87 -4.30 -9.73
C ARG A 132 -0.20 -4.03 -8.40
N SER A 133 0.37 -2.86 -8.24
CA SER A 133 0.95 -2.41 -6.97
C SER A 133 0.24 -1.15 -6.51
N VAL A 134 -0.36 -1.17 -5.32
CA VAL A 134 -1.07 -0.03 -4.73
C VAL A 134 -0.27 0.48 -3.54
N CYS A 135 0.01 1.78 -3.54
CA CYS A 135 0.83 2.43 -2.53
C CYS A 135 0.04 3.56 -1.87
N SER A 136 -0.25 3.39 -0.58
CA SER A 136 -0.66 4.49 0.30
C SER A 136 0.43 5.57 0.32
N PRO A 137 0.10 6.83 0.64
CA PRO A 137 1.13 7.86 0.75
C PRO A 137 2.21 7.43 1.74
N SER A 138 3.42 7.17 1.23
CA SER A 138 4.52 6.64 2.01
C SER A 138 5.83 6.80 1.24
N THR A 139 6.90 7.11 1.97
CA THR A 139 8.25 7.18 1.39
C THR A 139 8.82 5.80 1.06
N PHE A 140 8.22 4.74 1.61
CA PHE A 140 8.65 3.36 1.42
C PHE A 140 8.29 2.82 0.03
N CYS A 141 7.05 3.04 -0.43
CA CYS A 141 6.50 2.28 -1.55
C CYS A 141 6.51 3.00 -2.90
N LEU A 142 6.83 4.30 -2.98
CA LEU A 142 6.77 5.03 -4.25
C LEU A 142 7.64 4.38 -5.33
N TYR A 143 8.93 4.20 -5.06
CA TYR A 143 9.88 3.69 -6.05
C TYR A 143 9.59 2.26 -6.53
N PRO A 144 9.31 1.27 -5.66
CA PRO A 144 8.90 -0.04 -6.15
C PRO A 144 7.57 -0.01 -6.91
N THR A 145 6.66 0.92 -6.59
CA THR A 145 5.40 1.12 -7.33
C THR A 145 5.64 1.71 -8.72
N ILE A 146 6.55 2.68 -8.85
CA ILE A 146 7.02 3.15 -10.16
C ILE A 146 7.65 1.98 -10.94
N ALA A 147 8.40 1.12 -10.24
CA ALA A 147 9.09 -0.02 -10.83
C ALA A 147 8.20 -1.21 -11.20
N THR A 148 6.95 -1.27 -10.75
CA THR A 148 6.03 -2.39 -10.96
C THR A 148 6.00 -2.87 -12.41
N VAL A 149 6.05 -4.18 -12.65
CA VAL A 149 6.05 -4.78 -13.99
C VAL A 149 4.73 -4.49 -14.70
N GLY A 150 3.61 -4.64 -13.99
CA GLY A 150 2.30 -4.16 -14.43
C GLY A 150 2.06 -2.69 -14.09
N GLU A 151 0.87 -2.40 -13.58
CA GLU A 151 0.46 -1.03 -13.24
C GLU A 151 0.72 -0.69 -11.77
N GLY A 152 1.38 0.44 -11.54
CA GLY A 152 1.56 1.01 -10.21
C GLY A 152 0.50 2.07 -9.93
N TYR A 153 -0.04 2.10 -8.73
CA TYR A 153 -1.07 3.03 -8.28
C TYR A 153 -0.58 3.74 -7.02
N PHE A 154 -0.51 5.06 -7.05
CA PHE A 154 -0.06 5.88 -5.93
C PHE A 154 -1.14 6.89 -5.52
N ALA A 155 -1.44 6.96 -4.23
CA ALA A 155 -2.36 7.96 -3.69
C ALA A 155 -1.75 9.36 -3.79
N ARG A 156 -2.44 10.30 -4.45
CA ARG A 156 -1.97 11.69 -4.57
C ARG A 156 -1.73 12.26 -3.17
N SER A 157 -0.53 12.79 -2.93
CA SER A 157 -0.14 13.39 -1.66
C SER A 157 0.97 14.43 -1.90
N ASP A 158 1.02 15.44 -1.04
CA ASP A 158 2.07 16.47 -1.02
C ASP A 158 3.46 15.89 -0.71
N LEU A 159 3.56 14.63 -0.26
CA LEU A 159 4.82 13.93 -0.06
C LEU A 159 5.64 13.85 -1.36
N TYR A 160 4.95 13.73 -2.50
CA TYR A 160 5.57 13.61 -3.82
C TYR A 160 4.77 14.39 -4.87
N PRO A 161 4.92 15.73 -4.92
CA PRO A 161 4.11 16.59 -5.80
C PRO A 161 4.30 16.26 -7.30
N PHE A 162 5.42 15.64 -7.66
CA PHE A 162 5.75 15.25 -9.04
C PHE A 162 5.09 13.93 -9.50
N VAL A 163 4.36 13.20 -8.64
CA VAL A 163 3.77 11.90 -9.02
C VAL A 163 2.81 12.04 -10.20
N SER A 164 2.03 13.12 -10.26
CA SER A 164 1.12 13.40 -11.37
C SER A 164 1.87 13.58 -12.69
N GLU A 165 3.05 14.21 -12.66
CA GLU A 165 3.90 14.40 -13.85
C GLU A 165 4.54 13.09 -14.32
N ILE A 166 4.88 12.19 -13.39
CA ILE A 166 5.35 10.84 -13.73
C ILE A 166 4.21 10.04 -14.36
N ALA A 167 3.01 10.07 -13.77
CA ALA A 167 1.86 9.33 -14.27
C ALA A 167 1.38 9.83 -15.65
N ALA A 168 1.56 11.12 -15.95
CA ALA A 168 1.17 11.72 -17.23
C ALA A 168 2.13 11.39 -18.40
N GLN A 169 3.28 10.75 -18.15
CA GLN A 169 4.20 10.36 -19.24
C GLN A 169 3.59 9.23 -20.09
N PRO A 170 3.72 9.27 -21.43
CA PRO A 170 3.11 8.26 -22.32
C PRO A 170 3.56 6.81 -22.05
N ASP A 171 4.81 6.64 -21.59
CA ASP A 171 5.41 5.35 -21.26
C ASP A 171 5.32 5.01 -19.76
N SER A 172 4.50 5.75 -19.01
CA SER A 172 4.32 5.52 -17.58
C SER A 172 3.39 4.36 -17.31
N ASN A 173 3.83 3.46 -16.44
CA ASN A 173 3.02 2.43 -15.80
C ASN A 173 2.41 2.92 -14.47
N LEU A 174 2.75 4.14 -14.03
CA LEU A 174 2.20 4.72 -12.82
C LEU A 174 0.85 5.38 -13.12
N ARG A 175 -0.10 5.21 -12.20
CA ARG A 175 -1.42 5.82 -12.15
C ARG A 175 -1.60 6.53 -10.81
N VAL A 176 -2.31 7.64 -10.83
CA VAL A 176 -2.71 8.33 -9.61
C VAL A 176 -4.07 7.78 -9.18
N ILE A 177 -4.20 7.41 -7.90
CA ILE A 177 -5.49 6.98 -7.35
C ILE A 177 -6.42 8.19 -7.34
N GLU A 178 -7.63 8.04 -7.89
CA GLU A 178 -8.60 9.13 -8.05
C GLU A 178 -9.27 9.49 -6.72
N GLU A 179 -9.42 8.51 -5.84
CA GLU A 179 -9.98 8.72 -4.50
C GLU A 179 -8.98 9.44 -3.61
N ASP A 180 -9.46 10.49 -2.96
CA ASP A 180 -8.74 11.12 -1.87
C ASP A 180 -8.54 10.11 -0.74
N PHE A 181 -7.30 10.00 -0.28
CA PHE A 181 -6.99 9.27 0.94
C PHE A 181 -7.45 10.10 2.15
N LEU A 182 -7.80 9.41 3.24
CA LEU A 182 -8.08 10.04 4.51
C LEU A 182 -6.78 10.45 5.18
N SER A 183 -6.45 11.73 5.12
CA SER A 183 -5.26 12.25 5.79
C SER A 183 -5.40 12.21 7.30
N ILE A 184 -4.27 12.22 8.01
CA ILE A 184 -4.31 12.19 9.47
C ILE A 184 -4.97 13.46 10.03
N GLN A 185 -4.75 14.62 9.39
CA GLN A 185 -5.49 15.84 9.73
C GLN A 185 -7.01 15.63 9.61
N GLN A 186 -7.50 15.05 8.52
CA GLN A 186 -8.92 14.78 8.33
C GLN A 186 -9.47 13.79 9.36
N MET A 187 -8.68 12.79 9.79
CA MET A 187 -9.08 11.90 10.89
C MET A 187 -9.41 12.68 12.17
N TYR A 188 -8.60 13.70 12.50
CA TYR A 188 -8.85 14.55 13.67
C TYR A 188 -10.06 15.47 13.47
N GLU A 189 -10.19 16.11 12.31
CA GLU A 189 -11.32 17.00 11.98
C GLU A 189 -12.66 16.27 12.01
N LEU A 190 -12.68 15.01 11.56
CA LEU A 190 -13.86 14.13 11.56
C LEU A 190 -14.05 13.36 12.88
N ASN A 191 -13.21 13.60 13.89
CA ASN A 191 -13.21 12.91 15.18
C ASN A 191 -13.17 11.37 15.07
N LEU A 192 -12.41 10.83 14.11
CA LEU A 192 -12.19 9.40 13.88
C LEU A 192 -11.11 8.85 14.83
N THR A 193 -11.30 9.08 16.13
CA THR A 193 -10.30 8.80 17.17
C THR A 193 -10.30 7.34 17.65
N SER A 194 -11.41 6.62 17.43
CA SER A 194 -11.50 5.17 17.68
C SER A 194 -11.24 4.37 16.41
N THR A 195 -10.73 3.14 16.59
CA THR A 195 -10.45 2.23 15.47
C THR A 195 -11.73 1.88 14.71
N GLU A 196 -12.86 1.73 15.43
CA GLU A 196 -14.17 1.41 14.86
C GLU A 196 -14.70 2.56 14.00
N ALA A 197 -14.55 3.81 14.46
CA ALA A 197 -14.94 4.98 13.70
C ALA A 197 -14.12 5.10 12.40
N LEU A 198 -12.80 4.86 12.50
CA LEU A 198 -11.90 4.83 11.35
C LEU A 198 -12.28 3.72 10.35
N ILE A 199 -12.48 2.48 10.82
CA ILE A 199 -12.95 1.36 9.97
C ILE A 199 -14.27 1.71 9.30
N GLY A 200 -15.22 2.25 10.09
CA GLY A 200 -16.52 2.67 9.60
C GLY A 200 -16.41 3.72 8.50
N TRP A 201 -15.42 4.61 8.55
CA TRP A 201 -15.12 5.55 7.47
C TRP A 201 -14.48 4.85 6.26
N LEU A 202 -13.47 4.01 6.48
CA LEU A 202 -12.71 3.33 5.41
C LEU A 202 -13.59 2.41 4.56
N ARG A 203 -14.60 1.79 5.17
CA ARG A 203 -15.56 0.91 4.50
C ARG A 203 -16.69 1.65 3.75
N ARG A 204 -16.84 2.98 3.86
CA ARG A 204 -17.95 3.69 3.20
C ARG A 204 -17.90 3.57 1.69
N THR A 205 -18.99 3.07 1.11
CA THR A 205 -19.14 2.83 -0.32
C THR A 205 -19.43 4.11 -1.11
N SER A 206 -19.97 5.15 -0.47
CA SER A 206 -20.30 6.45 -1.07
C SER A 206 -19.38 7.58 -0.59
N SER A 207 -19.05 8.47 -1.52
CA SER A 207 -18.50 9.80 -1.23
C SER A 207 -19.64 10.73 -0.79
N GLU A 208 -20.24 10.45 0.36
CA GLU A 208 -21.01 11.50 1.03
C GLU A 208 -20.00 12.49 1.58
N LYS A 209 -19.85 13.60 0.85
CA LYS A 209 -19.11 14.78 1.27
C LYS A 209 -19.87 15.49 2.39
#